data_AF-A0A1J4VCP1-F1
#
_entry.id   AF-A0A1J4VCP1-F1
#
_cell.length_a   1.000
_cell.length_b   1.000
_cell.length_c   1.000
_cell.angle_alpha   90.00
_cell.angle_beta   90.00
_cell.angle_gamma   90.00
#
_symmetry.space_group_name_H-M   'P 1'
#
loop_
_entity.id
_entity.type
_entity.pdbx_description
1 polymer ?
#
loop_
_entity_poly.entity_id
_entity_poly.type
_entity_poly.pdbx_seq_one_letter_code
_entity_poly.pdbx_strand_id
1 'polypeptide(L)'
;MSYEHKDLAQGRWGKLSFLEQMANIGNEVGRALNWRAKQNPVYSQQALERSFELIDLTLDSVKGFARLRELARLREVIADYFLGTNQFGSTERSLRKYFLSFTYAARRNH
;
A
#
# COMPACT_ATOMS: atom_id res chain seq x y z
N MET A 1 14.28 -0.63 11.01
CA MET A 1 14.05 -0.83 9.56
C MET A 1 15.03 0.05 8.80
N SER A 2 15.64 -0.45 7.73
CA SER A 2 16.32 0.40 6.74
C SER A 2 15.25 0.91 5.79
N TYR A 3 15.07 2.23 5.69
CA TYR A 3 14.15 2.83 4.72
C TYR A 3 14.89 2.97 3.39
N GLU A 4 14.39 2.31 2.34
CA GLU A 4 14.94 2.44 0.99
C GLU A 4 14.81 3.89 0.48
N HIS A 5 13.79 4.62 0.93
CA HIS A 5 13.56 6.01 0.56
C HIS A 5 13.64 6.95 1.76
N LYS A 6 14.87 7.27 2.15
CA LYS A 6 15.20 8.14 3.30
C LYS A 6 14.44 9.47 3.30
N ASP A 7 14.20 10.09 2.14
CA ASP A 7 13.53 11.40 2.06
C ASP A 7 12.02 11.35 2.35
N LEU A 8 11.37 10.21 2.06
CA LEU A 8 9.97 10.00 2.41
C LEU A 8 9.83 9.71 3.90
N ALA A 9 10.77 8.94 4.46
CA ALA A 9 10.89 8.70 5.89
C ALA A 9 11.27 9.97 6.69
N GLN A 10 11.93 10.96 6.07
CA GLN A 10 12.29 12.26 6.68
C GLN A 10 11.08 13.23 6.85
N GLY A 11 9.85 12.72 6.83
CA GLY A 11 8.65 13.48 7.19
C GLY A 11 7.88 14.09 6.03
N ARG A 12 8.31 13.94 4.77
CA ARG A 12 7.49 14.34 3.61
C ARG A 12 6.23 13.47 3.48
N TRP A 13 6.32 12.19 3.83
CA TRP A 13 5.16 11.28 3.79
C TRP A 13 4.02 11.72 4.72
N GLY A 14 4.35 12.18 5.92
CA GLY A 14 3.37 12.66 6.91
C GLY A 14 2.68 13.97 6.53
N LYS A 15 3.17 14.69 5.50
CA LYS A 15 2.52 15.91 4.98
C LYS A 15 1.41 15.62 3.98
N LEU A 16 1.38 14.41 3.42
CA LEU A 16 0.33 13.97 2.52
C LEU A 16 -0.97 13.75 3.31
N SER A 17 -2.11 14.04 2.70
CA SER A 17 -3.40 13.63 3.25
C SER A 17 -3.50 12.10 3.28
N PHE A 18 -4.35 11.57 4.17
CA PHE A 18 -4.58 10.13 4.25
C PHE A 18 -5.02 9.54 2.89
N LEU A 19 -5.82 10.27 2.10
CA LEU A 19 -6.24 9.83 0.78
C LEU A 19 -5.05 9.71 -0.19
N GLU A 20 -4.12 10.67 -0.16
CA GLU A 20 -2.90 10.63 -0.97
C GLU A 20 -1.95 9.51 -0.53
N GLN A 21 -1.80 9.30 0.78
CA GLN A 21 -1.02 8.17 1.32
C GLN A 21 -1.58 6.83 0.82
N MET A 22 -2.89 6.63 0.94
CA MET A 22 -3.58 5.42 0.48
C MET A 22 -3.51 5.24 -1.05
N ALA A 23 -3.63 6.31 -1.83
CA ALA A 23 -3.47 6.27 -3.27
C ALA A 23 -2.05 5.86 -3.68
N ASN A 24 -1.02 6.38 -2.99
CA ASN A 24 0.38 6.02 -3.26
C ASN A 24 0.70 4.57 -2.84
N ILE A 25 0.18 4.09 -1.70
CA ILE A 25 0.25 2.67 -1.33
C ILE A 25 -0.39 1.81 -2.43
N GLY A 26 -1.57 2.20 -2.91
CA GLY A 26 -2.27 1.51 -3.98
C GLY A 26 -1.51 1.44 -5.30
N ASN A 27 -0.75 2.49 -5.64
CA ASN A 27 0.12 2.48 -6.82
C ASN A 27 1.24 1.43 -6.68
N GLU A 28 1.88 1.30 -5.52
CA GLU A 28 2.91 0.29 -5.28
C GLU A 28 2.35 -1.13 -5.28
N VAL A 29 1.18 -1.36 -4.65
CA VAL A 29 0.47 -2.64 -4.76
C VAL A 29 0.11 -2.94 -6.23
N GLY A 30 -0.36 -1.95 -6.97
CA GLY A 30 -0.65 -2.07 -8.40
C GLY A 30 0.60 -2.41 -9.23
N ARG A 31 1.76 -1.82 -8.91
CA ARG A 31 3.05 -2.15 -9.52
C ARG A 31 3.47 -3.58 -9.23
N ALA A 32 3.32 -4.04 -7.99
CA ALA A 32 3.60 -5.42 -7.61
C ALA A 32 2.74 -6.41 -8.41
N LEU A 33 1.42 -6.16 -8.50
CA LEU A 33 0.49 -6.96 -9.32
C LEU A 33 0.92 -7.00 -10.79
N ASN A 34 1.25 -5.84 -11.37
CA ASN A 34 1.65 -5.73 -12.77
C ASN A 34 2.95 -6.52 -13.06
N TRP A 35 3.94 -6.45 -12.18
CA TRP A 35 5.19 -7.19 -12.37
C TRP A 35 5.02 -8.69 -12.15
N ARG A 36 4.16 -9.09 -11.20
CA ARG A 36 3.76 -10.49 -11.01
C ARG A 36 3.11 -11.06 -12.28
N ALA A 37 2.18 -10.32 -12.89
CA ALA A 37 1.53 -10.72 -14.14
C ALA A 37 2.52 -10.85 -15.31
N LYS A 38 3.60 -10.06 -15.30
CA LYS A 38 4.71 -10.15 -16.26
C LYS A 38 5.75 -11.23 -15.92
N GLN A 39 5.48 -12.07 -14.92
CA GLN A 39 6.40 -13.11 -14.43
C GLN A 39 7.78 -12.55 -14.03
N ASN A 40 7.83 -11.33 -13.50
CA ASN A 40 9.04 -10.72 -12.97
C ASN A 40 8.98 -10.67 -11.43
N PRO A 41 9.42 -11.73 -10.74
CA PRO A 41 9.30 -11.83 -9.29
C PRO A 41 10.16 -10.79 -8.56
N VAL A 42 11.32 -10.40 -9.13
CA VAL A 42 12.23 -9.42 -8.53
C VAL A 42 11.56 -8.05 -8.43
N TYR A 43 11.03 -7.52 -9.54
CA TYR A 43 10.36 -6.22 -9.51
C TYR A 43 9.01 -6.27 -8.80
N SER A 44 8.33 -7.42 -8.81
CA SER A 44 7.13 -7.61 -8.00
C SER A 44 7.44 -7.50 -6.52
N GLN A 45 8.52 -8.15 -6.06
CA GLN A 45 8.94 -8.15 -4.67
C GLN A 45 9.37 -6.75 -4.21
N GLN A 46 10.18 -6.04 -5.01
CA GLN A 46 10.60 -4.67 -4.69
C GLN A 46 9.41 -3.71 -4.53
N ALA A 47 8.41 -3.81 -5.42
CA ALA A 47 7.20 -2.98 -5.32
C ALA A 47 6.34 -3.36 -4.10
N LEU A 48 6.29 -4.65 -3.75
CA LEU A 48 5.61 -5.14 -2.56
C LEU A 48 6.27 -4.62 -1.27
N GLU A 49 7.59 -4.74 -1.16
CA GLU A 49 8.37 -4.21 -0.04
C GLU A 49 8.15 -2.71 0.12
N ARG A 50 8.16 -1.98 -1.01
CA ARG A 50 7.83 -0.56 -1.01
C ARG A 50 6.43 -0.26 -0.49
N SER A 51 5.43 -1.07 -0.88
CA SER A 51 4.06 -0.91 -0.38
C SER A 51 3.99 -1.12 1.14
N PHE A 52 4.73 -2.07 1.71
CA PHE A 52 4.79 -2.27 3.16
C PHE A 52 5.47 -1.11 3.88
N GLU A 53 6.57 -0.60 3.34
CA GLU A 53 7.24 0.58 3.89
C GLU A 53 6.28 1.79 3.97
N LEU A 54 5.48 2.01 2.92
CA LEU A 54 4.49 3.09 2.89
C LEU A 54 3.32 2.86 3.85
N ILE A 55 2.88 1.61 4.02
CA ILE A 55 1.86 1.25 5.02
C ILE A 55 2.40 1.53 6.43
N ASP A 56 3.63 1.11 6.72
CA ASP A 56 4.25 1.28 8.03
C ASP A 56 4.46 2.78 8.35
N LEU A 57 4.93 3.58 7.39
CA LEU A 57 5.00 5.04 7.54
C LEU A 57 3.61 5.70 7.74
N THR A 58 2.57 5.14 7.14
CA THR A 58 1.19 5.62 7.35
C THR A 58 0.67 5.23 8.73
N LEU A 59 0.95 4.01 9.20
CA LEU A 59 0.59 3.54 10.54
C LEU A 59 1.22 4.42 11.63
N ASP A 60 2.47 4.84 11.43
CA ASP A 60 3.19 5.71 12.37
C ASP A 60 2.61 7.14 12.44
N SER A 61 1.95 7.62 11.38
CA SER A 61 1.46 9.01 11.27
C SER A 61 -0.04 9.16 11.42
N VAL A 62 -0.83 8.12 11.15
CA VAL A 62 -2.28 8.18 11.20
C VAL A 62 -2.79 8.18 12.64
N LYS A 63 -3.89 8.91 12.88
CA LYS A 63 -4.57 8.94 14.17
C LYS A 63 -5.97 8.37 14.06
N GLY A 64 -6.44 7.78 15.15
CA GLY A 64 -7.78 7.22 15.28
C GLY A 64 -7.82 5.71 15.05
N PHE A 65 -8.49 5.01 15.97
CA PHE A 65 -8.56 3.56 16.00
C PHE A 65 -9.09 2.93 14.70
N ALA A 66 -10.09 3.57 14.06
CA ALA A 66 -10.68 3.07 12.83
C ALA A 66 -9.65 2.95 11.70
N ARG A 67 -8.84 4.00 11.48
CA ARG A 67 -7.81 4.02 10.42
C ARG A 67 -6.64 3.08 10.74
N LEU A 68 -6.21 3.03 12.01
CA LEU A 68 -5.18 2.10 12.46
C LEU A 68 -5.60 0.65 12.20
N ARG A 69 -6.83 0.29 12.57
CA ARG A 69 -7.38 -1.05 12.36
C ARG A 69 -7.49 -1.39 10.87
N GLU A 70 -7.94 -0.44 10.06
CA GLU A 70 -8.02 -0.62 8.60
C GLU A 70 -6.65 -0.90 7.98
N LEU A 71 -5.66 -0.05 8.26
CA LEU A 71 -4.31 -0.20 7.72
C LEU A 71 -3.61 -1.48 8.19
N ALA A 72 -3.75 -1.83 9.47
CA ALA A 72 -3.19 -3.06 10.01
C ALA A 72 -3.78 -4.28 9.29
N ARG A 73 -5.11 -4.30 9.08
CA ARG A 73 -5.77 -5.37 8.33
C ARG A 73 -5.35 -5.38 6.86
N LEU A 74 -5.23 -4.21 6.23
CA LEU A 74 -4.77 -4.09 4.86
C LEU A 74 -3.36 -4.68 4.69
N ARG A 75 -2.46 -4.42 5.65
CA ARG A 75 -1.12 -4.98 5.69
C ARG A 75 -1.15 -6.51 5.72
N GLU A 76 -1.99 -7.11 6.57
CA GLU A 76 -2.20 -8.56 6.65
C GLU A 76 -2.76 -9.13 5.33
N VAL A 77 -3.75 -8.46 4.73
CA VAL A 77 -4.37 -8.86 3.45
C VAL A 77 -3.35 -8.87 2.31
N ILE A 78 -2.52 -7.84 2.22
CA ILE A 78 -1.46 -7.76 1.19
C ILE A 78 -0.42 -8.86 1.42
N ALA A 79 0.01 -9.07 2.67
CA ALA A 79 0.96 -10.14 3.00
C ALA A 79 0.41 -11.52 2.63
N ASP A 80 -0.83 -11.82 3.01
CA ASP A 80 -1.47 -13.10 2.69
C ASP A 80 -1.65 -13.32 1.19
N TYR A 81 -2.03 -12.29 0.43
CA TYR A 81 -2.22 -12.40 -1.03
C TYR A 81 -0.93 -12.62 -1.82
N PHE A 82 0.17 -11.98 -1.41
CA PHE A 82 1.44 -12.06 -2.14
C PHE A 82 2.35 -13.19 -1.66
N LEU A 83 2.38 -13.43 -0.34
CA LEU A 83 3.36 -14.31 0.31
C LEU A 83 2.70 -15.50 1.01
N GLY A 84 1.40 -15.43 1.28
CA GLY A 84 0.65 -16.44 2.00
C GLY A 84 -0.10 -17.42 1.10
N THR A 85 -1.07 -18.09 1.70
CA THR A 85 -1.96 -19.06 1.04
C THR A 85 -3.25 -18.42 0.54
N ASN A 86 -3.36 -17.09 0.64
CA ASN A 86 -4.55 -16.31 0.32
C ASN A 86 -5.78 -16.75 1.14
N GLN A 87 -5.60 -16.96 2.44
CA GLN A 87 -6.66 -17.35 3.39
C GLN A 87 -7.82 -16.35 3.44
N PHE A 88 -7.54 -15.07 3.21
CA PHE A 88 -8.57 -14.04 3.15
C PHE A 88 -9.33 -14.01 1.81
N GLY A 89 -8.96 -14.84 0.83
CA GLY A 89 -9.65 -14.95 -0.45
C GLY A 89 -9.59 -13.68 -1.30
N SER A 90 -8.51 -12.90 -1.16
CA SER A 90 -8.32 -11.69 -1.94
C SER A 90 -8.07 -11.99 -3.41
N THR A 91 -8.46 -11.05 -4.27
CA THR A 91 -8.23 -11.13 -5.71
C THR A 91 -7.54 -9.85 -6.17
N GLU A 92 -6.85 -9.92 -7.30
CA GLU A 92 -6.31 -8.72 -7.94
C GLU A 92 -7.41 -7.65 -8.13
N ARG A 93 -8.61 -8.07 -8.55
CA ARG A 93 -9.75 -7.16 -8.74
C ARG A 93 -10.18 -6.49 -7.44
N SER A 94 -10.24 -7.22 -6.32
CA SER A 94 -10.64 -6.64 -5.04
C SER A 94 -9.61 -5.63 -4.53
N LEU A 95 -8.32 -5.94 -4.64
CA LEU A 95 -7.23 -5.03 -4.26
C LEU A 95 -7.25 -3.76 -5.11
N ARG A 96 -7.35 -3.88 -6.44
CA ARG A 96 -7.46 -2.72 -7.34
C ARG A 96 -8.69 -1.88 -7.03
N LYS A 97 -9.84 -2.52 -6.78
CA LYS A 97 -11.09 -1.81 -6.45
C LYS A 97 -10.97 -1.03 -5.14
N TYR A 98 -10.36 -1.62 -4.10
CA TYR A 98 -10.15 -0.96 -2.82
C TYR A 98 -9.31 0.32 -2.99
N PHE A 99 -8.16 0.24 -3.68
CA PHE A 99 -7.29 1.39 -3.87
C PHE A 99 -7.82 2.44 -4.86
N LEU A 100 -8.60 2.03 -5.87
CA LEU A 100 -9.16 2.95 -6.86
C LEU A 100 -10.00 4.05 -6.22
N SER A 101 -10.76 3.74 -5.16
CA SER A 101 -11.55 4.73 -4.43
C SER A 101 -10.68 5.84 -3.83
N PHE A 102 -9.51 5.48 -3.27
CA PHE A 102 -8.57 6.46 -2.72
C PHE A 102 -7.89 7.27 -3.83
N THR A 103 -7.48 6.63 -4.93
CA THR A 103 -6.90 7.33 -6.08
C THR A 103 -7.87 8.35 -6.68
N TYR A 104 -9.15 7.96 -6.82
CA TYR A 104 -10.19 8.87 -7.29
C TYR A 104 -10.40 10.03 -6.31
N ALA A 105 -10.56 9.74 -5.02
CA ALA A 105 -10.81 10.75 -4.00
C ALA A 105 -9.62 11.73 -3.84
N ALA A 106 -8.38 11.24 -3.91
CA ALA A 106 -7.18 12.06 -3.87
C ALA A 106 -7.12 13.05 -5.05
N ARG A 107 -7.55 12.63 -6.26
CA ARG A 107 -7.56 13.50 -7.45
C ARG A 107 -8.74 14.45 -7.53
N ARG A 108 -9.83 14.21 -6.81
CA ARG A 108 -11.02 15.08 -6.85
C ARG A 108 -10.78 16.44 -6.20
N ASN A 109 -9.78 16.55 -5.32
CA ASN A 109 -9.46 17.74 -4.54
C ASN A 109 -8.18 18.46 -5.02
N HIS A 110 -7.63 18.07 -6.16
CA HIS A 110 -6.55 18.77 -6.88
C HIS A 110 -7.13 19.55 -8.05
#